data_AF-J9DST7-F1
#
_entry.id   AF-J9DST7-F1
#
_cell.length_a   1.000
_cell.length_b   1.000
_cell.length_c   1.000
_cell.angle_alpha   90.00
_cell.angle_beta   90.00
_cell.angle_gamma   90.00
#
_symmetry.space_group_name_H-M   'P 1'
#
loop_
_entity.id
_entity.type
_entity.pdbx_description
1 polymer ?
#
loop_
_entity_poly.entity_id
_entity_poly.type
_entity_poly.pdbx_seq_one_letter_code
_entity_poly.pdbx_strand_id
1 'polypeptide(L)'
;MNGVIYDGFKCIDHYMFYTAFAQLISRITHPNEDVFQTLKMILSTLMVEYPHQCLWQSIAVFRCDADNQPLRFTRCRAVYDLAKRTDETGQLKNLIPQYEYVAAAFIR
;
A
#
# COMPACT_ATOMS: atom_id res chain seq x y z
N MET A 1 3.31 -5.17 -20.93
CA MET A 1 3.68 -5.86 -19.67
C MET A 1 2.74 -5.51 -18.52
N ASN A 2 2.48 -4.22 -18.23
CA ASN A 2 1.51 -3.83 -17.19
C ASN A 2 0.11 -4.44 -17.37
N GLY A 3 -0.39 -4.53 -18.61
CA GLY A 3 -1.66 -5.20 -18.91
C GLY A 3 -1.67 -6.68 -18.50
N VAL A 4 -0.60 -7.42 -18.80
CA VAL A 4 -0.46 -8.85 -18.42
C VAL A 4 -0.42 -9.02 -16.90
N ILE A 5 0.27 -8.12 -16.19
CA ILE A 5 0.30 -8.13 -14.72
C ILE A 5 -1.09 -7.87 -14.15
N TYR A 6 -1.84 -6.94 -14.75
CA TYR A 6 -3.19 -6.62 -14.34
C TYR A 6 -4.17 -7.76 -14.60
N ASP A 7 -4.08 -8.40 -15.75
CA ASP A 7 -4.88 -9.58 -16.08
C ASP A 7 -4.52 -10.74 -15.15
N GLY A 8 -3.23 -10.95 -14.88
CA GLY A 8 -2.75 -11.91 -13.89
C GLY A 8 -3.29 -11.64 -12.48
N PHE A 9 -3.34 -10.37 -12.06
CA PHE A 9 -3.90 -9.98 -10.76
C PHE A 9 -5.39 -10.32 -10.62
N LYS A 10 -6.14 -10.31 -11.73
CA LYS A 10 -7.56 -10.70 -11.73
C LYS A 10 -7.79 -12.21 -11.76
N CYS A 11 -6.87 -12.96 -12.36
CA CYS A 11 -7.03 -14.40 -12.59
C CYS A 11 -6.34 -15.27 -11.55
N ILE A 12 -5.35 -14.74 -10.84
CA ILE A 12 -4.55 -15.45 -9.84
C ILE A 12 -5.00 -15.01 -8.44
N ASP A 13 -4.88 -15.91 -7.47
CA ASP A 13 -5.18 -15.62 -6.06
C ASP A 13 -4.34 -14.42 -5.55
N HIS A 14 -5.02 -13.43 -4.97
CA HIS A 14 -4.40 -12.24 -4.40
C HIS A 14 -3.35 -12.57 -3.33
N TYR A 15 -3.49 -13.72 -2.64
CA TYR A 15 -2.51 -14.19 -1.68
C TYR A 15 -1.09 -14.31 -2.28
N MET A 16 -0.96 -14.69 -3.56
CA MET A 16 0.34 -14.74 -4.22
C MET A 16 0.99 -13.35 -4.29
N PHE A 17 0.20 -12.31 -4.58
CA PHE A 17 0.68 -10.94 -4.63
C PHE A 17 0.96 -10.38 -3.23
N TYR A 18 0.21 -10.82 -2.23
CA TYR A 18 0.49 -10.51 -0.82
C TYR A 18 1.91 -10.95 -0.42
N THR A 19 2.39 -12.12 -0.86
CA THR A 19 3.76 -12.57 -0.53
C THR A 19 4.85 -11.63 -1.05
N ALA A 20 4.56 -10.90 -2.14
CA ALA A 20 5.45 -9.91 -2.74
C ALA A 20 5.16 -8.47 -2.27
N PHE A 21 4.21 -8.24 -1.35
CA PHE A 21 3.74 -6.91 -0.95
C PHE A 21 4.88 -5.97 -0.52
N ALA A 22 5.77 -6.44 0.37
CA ALA A 22 6.94 -5.68 0.82
C ALA A 22 7.85 -5.27 -0.35
N GLN A 23 8.02 -6.13 -1.34
CA GLN A 23 8.82 -5.82 -2.54
C GLN A 23 8.11 -4.80 -3.43
N LEU A 24 6.80 -4.94 -3.63
CA LEU A 24 5.99 -4.01 -4.43
C LEU A 24 5.98 -2.60 -3.82
N ILE A 25 5.74 -2.48 -2.51
CA ILE A 25 5.69 -1.16 -1.86
C ILE A 25 7.07 -0.49 -1.80
N SER A 26 8.16 -1.27 -1.76
CA SER A 26 9.51 -0.70 -1.83
C SER A 26 9.76 0.06 -3.14
N ARG A 27 9.09 -0.35 -4.24
CA ARG A 27 9.20 0.19 -5.60
C ARG A 27 8.13 1.21 -5.96
N ILE A 28 7.39 1.73 -4.97
CA ILE A 28 6.32 2.71 -5.18
C ILE A 28 6.79 4.01 -5.88
N THR A 29 8.09 4.33 -5.80
CA THR A 29 8.71 5.51 -6.42
C THR A 29 9.16 5.30 -7.87
N HIS A 30 8.69 4.24 -8.55
CA HIS A 30 9.06 3.94 -9.94
C HIS A 30 8.81 5.13 -10.90
N PRO A 31 9.77 5.51 -11.77
CA PRO A 31 9.65 6.73 -12.59
C PRO A 31 8.52 6.68 -13.62
N ASN A 32 8.18 5.49 -14.12
CA ASN A 32 7.04 5.32 -15.04
C ASN A 32 5.72 5.38 -14.26
N GLU A 33 4.84 6.30 -14.66
CA GLU A 33 3.55 6.55 -14.02
C GLU A 33 2.55 5.40 -14.22
N ASP A 34 2.51 4.76 -15.39
CA ASP A 34 1.62 3.62 -15.65
C ASP A 34 1.94 2.45 -14.70
N VAL A 35 3.23 2.22 -14.45
CA VAL A 35 3.69 1.20 -13.49
C VAL A 35 3.23 1.56 -12.08
N PHE A 36 3.34 2.83 -11.70
CA PHE A 36 2.83 3.29 -10.41
C PHE A 36 1.31 3.12 -10.29
N GLN A 37 0.54 3.41 -11.34
CA GLN A 37 -0.91 3.20 -11.32
C GLN A 37 -1.27 1.72 -11.10
N THR A 38 -0.59 0.79 -11.79
CA THR A 38 -0.76 -0.66 -11.57
C THR A 38 -0.39 -1.06 -10.14
N LEU A 39 0.77 -0.63 -9.64
CA LEU A 39 1.21 -0.91 -8.27
C LEU A 39 0.24 -0.35 -7.23
N LYS A 40 -0.25 0.88 -7.44
CA LYS A 40 -1.18 1.56 -6.54
C LYS A 40 -2.47 0.76 -6.40
N MET A 41 -2.99 0.26 -7.51
CA MET A 41 -4.19 -0.56 -7.51
C MET A 41 -3.96 -1.87 -6.75
N ILE A 42 -2.93 -2.64 -7.11
CA ILE A 42 -2.59 -3.92 -6.46
C ILE A 42 -2.42 -3.74 -4.96
N LEU A 43 -1.60 -2.77 -4.53
CA LEU A 43 -1.35 -2.50 -3.12
C LEU A 43 -2.62 -2.09 -2.38
N SER A 44 -3.47 -1.25 -2.98
CA SER A 44 -4.72 -0.83 -2.36
C SER A 44 -5.70 -1.99 -2.17
N THR A 45 -5.83 -2.88 -3.16
CA THR A 45 -6.70 -4.06 -3.07
C THR A 45 -6.21 -5.01 -1.98
N LEU A 46 -4.91 -5.32 -1.95
CA LEU A 46 -4.32 -6.18 -0.92
C LEU A 46 -4.46 -5.59 0.49
N MET A 47 -4.39 -4.26 0.63
CA MET A 47 -4.63 -3.59 1.92
C MET A 47 -6.07 -3.71 2.39
N VAL A 48 -7.06 -3.77 1.49
CA VAL A 48 -8.46 -3.97 1.86
C VAL A 48 -8.70 -5.44 2.25
N GLU A 49 -8.10 -6.38 1.52
CA GLU A 49 -8.30 -7.82 1.73
C GLU A 49 -7.54 -8.36 2.95
N TYR A 50 -6.31 -7.88 3.18
CA TYR A 50 -5.43 -8.30 4.27
C TYR A 50 -4.92 -7.08 5.07
N PRO A 51 -5.81 -6.34 5.76
CA PRO A 51 -5.49 -5.03 6.33
C PRO A 51 -4.40 -5.10 7.38
N HIS A 52 -4.49 -6.04 8.32
CA HIS A 52 -3.56 -6.14 9.44
C HIS A 52 -2.12 -6.43 8.99
N GLN A 53 -1.96 -7.34 8.03
CA GLN A 53 -0.66 -7.74 7.51
C GLN A 53 -0.04 -6.65 6.64
N CYS A 54 -0.83 -6.05 5.75
CA CYS A 54 -0.35 -5.02 4.85
C CYS A 54 0.02 -3.75 5.62
N LEU A 55 -0.84 -3.30 6.55
CA LEU A 55 -0.59 -2.10 7.35
C LEU A 55 0.72 -2.20 8.12
N TRP A 56 1.03 -3.35 8.71
CA TRP A 56 2.29 -3.55 9.43
C TRP A 56 3.51 -3.47 8.50
N GLN A 57 3.43 -4.06 7.30
CA GLN A 57 4.52 -4.02 6.32
C GLN A 57 4.72 -2.64 5.69
N SER A 58 3.66 -1.83 5.59
CA SER A 58 3.71 -0.51 4.94
C SER A 58 3.89 0.66 5.90
N ILE A 59 3.77 0.47 7.23
CA ILE A 59 3.74 1.57 8.19
C ILE A 59 5.01 2.44 8.19
N ALA A 60 6.18 1.82 7.97
CA ALA A 60 7.45 2.54 7.88
C ALA A 60 7.50 3.44 6.63
N VAL A 61 6.92 2.99 5.52
CA VAL A 61 6.85 3.76 4.27
C VAL A 61 5.81 4.88 4.39
N PHE A 62 4.70 4.62 5.09
CA PHE A 62 3.65 5.61 5.34
C PHE A 62 4.13 6.78 6.22
N ARG A 63 4.94 6.48 7.24
CA ARG A 63 5.53 7.47 8.15
C ARG A 63 6.81 8.14 7.60
N CYS A 64 7.15 7.88 6.34
CA CYS A 64 8.34 8.44 5.73
C CYS A 64 8.27 9.98 5.72
N ASP A 65 9.42 10.60 5.94
CA ASP A 65 9.56 12.05 6.05
C ASP A 65 9.27 12.73 4.69
N ALA A 66 8.37 13.71 4.71
CA ALA A 66 7.92 14.43 3.52
C ALA A 66 9.00 15.35 2.93
N ASP A 67 9.92 15.84 3.75
CA ASP A 67 11.01 16.73 3.33
C ASP A 67 12.18 15.91 2.75
N ASN A 68 12.49 14.76 3.37
CA ASN A 68 13.58 13.89 2.92
C ASN A 68 13.20 13.00 1.74
N GLN A 69 11.94 12.54 1.63
CA GLN A 69 11.48 11.64 0.57
C GLN A 69 10.07 12.00 0.05
N PRO A 70 9.89 13.20 -0.56
CA PRO A 70 8.58 13.74 -0.92
C PRO A 70 7.79 12.83 -1.87
N LEU A 71 8.44 12.30 -2.92
CA LEU A 71 7.77 11.44 -3.90
C LEU A 71 7.22 10.16 -3.26
N ARG A 72 7.97 9.55 -2.33
CA ARG A 72 7.55 8.34 -1.62
C ARG A 72 6.38 8.64 -0.70
N PHE A 73 6.45 9.75 0.04
CA PHE A 73 5.38 10.22 0.92
C PHE A 73 4.07 10.42 0.14
N THR A 74 4.10 11.19 -0.95
CA THR A 74 2.92 11.47 -1.78
C THR A 74 2.31 10.21 -2.37
N ARG A 75 3.14 9.31 -2.91
CA ARG A 75 2.65 8.09 -3.55
C ARG A 75 2.13 7.06 -2.56
N CYS A 76 2.76 6.94 -1.39
CA CYS A 76 2.26 6.05 -0.34
C CYS A 76 0.90 6.53 0.19
N ARG A 77 0.73 7.85 0.42
CA ARG A 77 -0.57 8.46 0.73
C ARG A 77 -1.62 8.12 -0.31
N ALA A 78 -1.29 8.21 -1.60
CA ALA A 78 -2.23 7.89 -2.67
C ALA A 78 -2.72 6.42 -2.64
N VAL A 79 -1.87 5.47 -2.25
CA VAL A 79 -2.26 4.06 -2.04
C VAL A 79 -3.23 3.94 -0.88
N TYR A 80 -2.88 4.50 0.28
CA TYR A 80 -3.72 4.46 1.48
C TYR A 80 -5.07 5.13 1.26
N ASP A 81 -5.11 6.25 0.56
CA ASP A 81 -6.35 6.98 0.29
C ASP A 81 -7.22 6.25 -0.74
N LEU A 82 -6.63 5.54 -1.70
CA LEU A 82 -7.38 4.64 -2.57
C LEU A 82 -7.95 3.46 -1.76
N ALA A 83 -7.13 2.81 -0.92
CA ALA A 83 -7.58 1.70 -0.09
C ALA A 83 -8.75 2.09 0.82
N LYS A 84 -8.69 3.27 1.47
CA LYS A 84 -9.81 3.80 2.29
C LYS A 84 -11.10 4.07 1.50
N ARG A 85 -10.99 4.39 0.21
CA ARG A 85 -12.15 4.64 -0.67
C ARG A 85 -12.77 3.34 -1.16
N THR A 86 -11.94 2.33 -1.41
CA THR A 86 -12.36 1.00 -1.87
C THR A 86 -12.85 0.11 -0.72
N ASP A 87 -12.46 0.40 0.53
CA ASP A 87 -12.92 -0.31 1.71
C ASP A 87 -14.41 -0.05 2.02
N GLU A 88 -15.26 -1.03 1.69
CA GLU A 88 -16.70 -1.02 1.96
C GLU A 88 -17.01 -1.17 3.46
N THR A 89 -16.14 -1.84 4.22
CA THR A 89 -16.34 -2.08 5.65
C THR A 89 -16.05 -0.84 6.49
N GLY A 90 -15.26 0.09 5.94
CA GLY A 90 -14.76 1.28 6.63
C GLY A 90 -13.77 0.99 7.76
N GLN A 91 -13.36 -0.27 7.94
CA GLN A 91 -12.45 -0.71 9.00
C GLN A 91 -11.08 -0.01 8.89
N LEU A 92 -10.58 0.24 7.68
CA LEU A 92 -9.28 0.90 7.47
C LEU A 92 -9.23 2.31 8.05
N LYS A 93 -10.36 3.02 8.13
CA LYS A 93 -10.42 4.37 8.72
C LYS A 93 -10.06 4.35 10.21
N ASN A 94 -10.36 3.26 10.90
CA ASN A 94 -10.06 3.07 12.32
C ASN A 94 -8.69 2.40 12.52
N LEU A 95 -8.35 1.41 11.69
CA LEU A 95 -7.09 0.67 11.83
C LEU A 95 -5.87 1.54 11.51
N ILE A 96 -5.90 2.36 10.46
CA ILE A 96 -4.72 3.15 10.06
C ILE A 96 -4.22 4.02 11.24
N PRO A 97 -5.07 4.81 11.93
CA PRO A 97 -4.65 5.54 13.13
C PRO A 97 -4.13 4.66 14.27
N GLN A 98 -4.73 3.48 14.49
CA GLN A 98 -4.28 2.56 15.54
C GLN A 98 -2.87 2.03 15.26
N TYR A 99 -2.61 1.60 14.03
CA TYR A 99 -1.28 1.15 13.60
C TYR A 99 -0.26 2.28 13.63
N GLU A 100 -0.65 3.49 13.27
CA GLU A 100 0.22 4.67 13.37
C GLU A 100 0.60 4.99 14.82
N TYR A 101 -0.36 4.92 15.74
CA TYR A 101 -0.13 5.09 17.18
C TYR A 101 0.84 4.03 17.72
N VAL A 102 0.59 2.75 17.40
CA VAL A 102 1.44 1.64 17.83
C VAL A 102 2.86 1.79 17.26
N ALA A 103 3.00 2.12 15.98
CA ALA A 103 4.31 2.34 15.37
C ALA A 103 5.04 3.54 15.99
N ALA A 104 4.33 4.62 16.33
CA ALA A 104 4.93 5.76 17.05
C ALA A 104 5.45 5.35 18.44
N ALA A 105 4.71 4.49 19.15
CA ALA A 105 5.10 4.03 20.48
C ALA A 105 6.39 3.19 20.48
N PHE A 106 6.72 2.52 19.38
CA PHE A 106 7.92 1.69 19.25
C PHE A 106 9.21 2.47 18.92
N ILE A 107 9.11 3.72 18.43
CA ILE A 107 10.28 4.55 18.06
C ILE A 107 10.68 5.45 19.24
N ARG A 108 10.64 4.90 20.45
CA ARG A 108 11.01 5.61 21.69
C ARG A 108 12.50 5.55 21.97
#